data_AF-A0A5C3QJL9-F1
#
_entry.id   AF-A0A5C3QJL9-F1
#
_cell.length_a   1.000
_cell.length_b   1.000
_cell.length_c   1.000
_cell.angle_alpha   90.00
_cell.angle_beta   90.00
_cell.angle_gamma   90.00
#
_symmetry.space_group_name_H-M   'P 1'
#
loop_
_entity.id
_entity.type
_entity.pdbx_description
1 polymer ?
#
loop_
_entity_poly.entity_id
_entity_poly.type
_entity_poly.pdbx_seq_one_letter_code
_entity_poly.pdbx_strand_id
1 'polypeptide(L)'
;MDLHHPKPLGASARSLSAGSLRDRLSKLTPLNPVADALRVNVEFVPAKIPRKRRLQMLTVAIWSSILVISAFLFLYLCSYPALWPFLAVYHLWVVYVDKSPENGGRISRRFRSLRVWKYFAEYYPVSLVKECELPADRPYVFGYHPHGIIGMGAIATFATEACGFSQAFPGIVPHLLTLASNFTIPIYRDIILALGICSVSKKSCSNILKNGPGSGIIIVVGGAAESLSARPGTADLTLRKRLGFIKIAIQNGAALVPVFSFGENDIYQQMPNEPGTTVHKMQKKFQSIFGFTLPLFHGRGLLNYNLGLMPYRRRIVVVIGHPIPTVKCAQPKLEDVMEVQRRYIAELERIWHTYKDQFAKSRTRELRLIE
;
A
#
# COMPACT_ATOMS: atom_id res chain seq x y z
N MET A 1 2.88 -29.47 -82.65
CA MET A 1 1.42 -29.39 -82.87
C MET A 1 0.79 -30.20 -81.76
N ASP A 2 0.17 -29.67 -80.72
CA ASP A 2 -0.33 -28.32 -80.46
C ASP A 2 -0.29 -28.01 -78.96
N LEU A 3 -0.19 -26.71 -78.70
CA LEU A 3 -0.27 -26.04 -77.41
C LEU A 3 -1.65 -26.25 -76.77
N HIS A 4 -1.72 -26.36 -75.44
CA HIS A 4 -2.76 -25.65 -74.70
C HIS A 4 -2.41 -25.43 -73.22
N HIS A 5 -2.52 -24.15 -72.85
CA HIS A 5 -2.16 -23.51 -71.59
C HIS A 5 -2.88 -24.02 -70.33
N PRO A 6 -2.23 -23.94 -69.14
CA PRO A 6 -2.89 -24.08 -67.85
C PRO A 6 -3.67 -22.81 -67.44
N LYS A 7 -4.85 -22.99 -66.85
CA LYS A 7 -5.72 -21.95 -66.28
C LYS A 7 -5.05 -21.25 -65.07
N PRO A 8 -5.15 -19.91 -64.91
CA PRO A 8 -4.68 -19.25 -63.70
C PRO A 8 -5.71 -19.34 -62.57
N LEU A 9 -5.22 -19.68 -61.37
CA LEU A 9 -5.92 -19.53 -60.10
C LEU A 9 -6.13 -18.04 -59.81
N GLY A 10 -7.40 -17.60 -59.78
CA GLY A 10 -7.76 -16.25 -59.40
C GLY A 10 -7.44 -15.98 -57.92
N ALA A 11 -6.46 -15.12 -57.69
CA ALA A 11 -6.18 -14.54 -56.38
C ALA A 11 -7.31 -13.59 -55.96
N SER A 12 -8.15 -13.99 -55.00
CA SER A 12 -9.06 -13.07 -54.32
C SER A 12 -8.26 -12.26 -53.28
N ALA A 13 -7.48 -11.29 -53.76
CA ALA A 13 -6.99 -10.20 -52.93
C ALA A 13 -8.18 -9.27 -52.65
N ARG A 14 -8.86 -9.45 -51.51
CA ARG A 14 -9.87 -8.49 -51.04
C ARG A 14 -9.16 -7.16 -50.75
N SER A 15 -9.23 -6.23 -51.69
CA SER A 15 -8.81 -4.85 -51.46
C SER A 15 -9.74 -4.25 -50.40
N LEU A 16 -9.21 -3.98 -49.21
CA LEU A 16 -9.91 -3.18 -48.21
C LEU A 16 -9.93 -1.75 -48.75
N SER A 17 -11.06 -1.33 -49.32
CA SER A 17 -11.23 0.07 -49.73
C SER A 17 -11.12 0.98 -48.52
N ALA A 18 -10.51 2.16 -48.69
CA ALA A 18 -10.39 3.16 -47.62
C ALA A 18 -11.75 3.54 -47.00
N GLY A 19 -12.84 3.37 -47.76
CA GLY A 19 -14.22 3.54 -47.26
C GLY A 19 -14.62 2.50 -46.20
N SER A 20 -14.25 1.23 -46.37
CA SER A 20 -14.55 0.14 -45.42
C SER A 20 -13.86 0.33 -44.06
N LEU A 21 -12.65 0.89 -44.06
CA LEU A 21 -11.90 1.23 -42.85
C LEU A 21 -12.51 2.43 -42.13
N ARG A 22 -12.90 3.47 -42.87
CA ARG A 22 -13.51 4.69 -42.31
C ARG A 22 -14.87 4.40 -41.67
N ASP A 23 -15.64 3.49 -42.27
CA ASP A 23 -16.96 3.09 -41.79
C ASP A 23 -16.92 2.10 -40.60
N ARG A 24 -15.80 1.39 -40.44
CA ARG A 24 -15.51 0.62 -39.21
C ARG A 24 -14.98 1.50 -38.09
N LEU A 25 -14.18 2.51 -38.41
CA LEU A 25 -13.66 3.49 -37.44
C LEU A 25 -14.78 4.41 -36.90
N SER A 26 -15.79 4.75 -37.71
CA SER A 26 -16.95 5.56 -37.29
C SER A 26 -17.93 4.79 -36.38
N LYS A 27 -17.93 3.45 -36.45
CA LYS A 27 -18.72 2.55 -35.59
C LYS A 27 -18.01 2.21 -34.27
N LEU A 28 -16.74 2.60 -34.10
CA LEU A 28 -16.10 2.55 -32.80
C LEU A 28 -16.75 3.60 -31.93
N THR A 29 -17.39 3.16 -30.86
CA THR A 29 -17.93 4.02 -29.80
C THR A 29 -16.82 5.00 -29.40
N PRO A 30 -17.04 6.32 -29.43
CA PRO A 30 -16.01 7.25 -29.01
C PRO A 30 -15.62 6.91 -27.57
N LEU A 31 -14.31 6.93 -27.29
CA LEU A 31 -13.74 6.81 -25.95
C LEU A 31 -14.09 8.06 -25.11
N ASN A 32 -15.37 8.38 -24.99
CA ASN A 32 -15.87 9.52 -24.24
C ASN A 32 -15.88 9.38 -22.71
N PRO A 33 -15.70 8.21 -22.04
CA PRO A 33 -15.58 8.24 -20.58
C PRO A 33 -14.26 8.89 -20.12
N VAL A 34 -13.23 8.93 -20.98
CA VAL A 34 -11.95 9.60 -20.67
C VAL A 34 -12.06 11.12 -20.85
N ALA A 35 -12.78 11.57 -21.87
CA ALA A 35 -12.99 13.01 -22.12
C ALA A 35 -13.82 13.67 -21.01
N ASP A 36 -14.89 13.02 -20.55
CA ASP A 36 -15.70 13.55 -19.44
C ASP A 36 -15.00 13.42 -18.07
N ALA A 37 -14.17 12.38 -17.86
CA ALA A 37 -13.28 12.30 -16.69
C ALA A 37 -12.15 13.37 -16.71
N LEU A 38 -11.83 13.94 -17.87
CA LEU A 38 -10.87 15.03 -18.05
C LEU A 38 -11.51 16.43 -18.05
N ARG A 39 -12.84 16.54 -18.11
CA ARG A 39 -13.60 17.80 -17.91
C ARG A 39 -13.67 18.19 -16.42
N VAL A 40 -12.62 17.93 -15.68
CA VAL A 40 -12.47 18.41 -14.32
C VAL A 40 -12.02 19.86 -14.41
N ASN A 41 -12.88 20.79 -13.99
CA ASN A 41 -12.46 22.17 -13.75
C ASN A 41 -11.22 22.13 -12.83
N VAL A 42 -10.07 22.52 -13.37
CA VAL A 42 -8.80 22.48 -12.65
C VAL A 42 -8.83 23.58 -11.60
N GLU A 43 -9.20 23.22 -10.38
CA GLU A 43 -9.17 24.15 -9.26
C GLU A 43 -7.71 24.33 -8.82
N PHE A 44 -7.12 25.46 -9.19
CA PHE A 44 -5.75 25.80 -8.82
C PHE A 44 -5.65 26.16 -7.34
N VAL A 45 -4.50 25.89 -6.75
CA VAL A 45 -4.25 26.23 -5.34
C VAL A 45 -4.08 27.75 -5.20
N PRO A 46 -4.67 28.40 -4.18
CA PRO A 46 -4.51 29.84 -3.96
C PRO A 46 -3.04 30.25 -3.89
N ALA A 47 -2.69 31.41 -4.46
CA ALA A 47 -1.30 31.90 -4.51
C ALA A 47 -0.66 32.09 -3.11
N LYS A 48 -1.47 32.37 -2.08
CA LYS A 48 -1.01 32.59 -0.70
C LYS A 48 -1.31 31.38 0.19
N ILE A 49 -0.42 30.38 0.15
CA ILE A 49 -0.47 29.21 1.06
C ILE A 49 0.50 29.44 2.24
N PRO A 50 0.08 29.19 3.50
CA PRO A 50 0.98 29.23 4.65
C PRO A 50 2.21 28.32 4.45
N ARG A 51 3.39 28.76 4.88
CA ARG A 51 4.67 28.01 4.73
C ARG A 51 4.55 26.57 5.26
N LYS A 52 3.88 26.39 6.41
CA LYS A 52 3.62 25.07 7.01
C LYS A 52 2.90 24.12 6.04
N ARG A 53 1.84 24.58 5.37
CA ARG A 53 1.07 23.77 4.41
C ARG A 53 1.86 23.46 3.15
N ARG A 54 2.74 24.36 2.70
CA ARG A 54 3.69 24.09 1.61
C ARG A 54 4.70 22.99 1.99
N LEU A 55 5.26 23.03 3.19
CA LEU A 55 6.18 22.00 3.67
C LEU A 55 5.50 20.63 3.81
N GLN A 56 4.24 20.60 4.27
CA GLN A 56 3.43 19.37 4.31
C GLN A 56 3.21 18.79 2.91
N MET A 57 2.81 19.63 1.94
CA MET A 57 2.65 19.21 0.54
C MET A 57 3.97 18.71 -0.06
N LEU A 58 5.06 19.44 0.15
CA LEU A 58 6.39 19.05 -0.35
C LEU A 58 6.83 17.71 0.24
N THR A 59 6.64 17.53 1.55
CA THR A 59 6.99 16.28 2.24
C THR A 59 6.24 15.09 1.66
N VAL A 60 4.91 15.21 1.53
CA VAL A 60 4.08 14.13 0.97
C VAL A 60 4.41 13.89 -0.50
N ALA A 61 4.65 14.93 -1.29
CA ALA A 61 5.04 14.78 -2.68
C ALA A 61 6.39 14.05 -2.83
N ILE A 62 7.41 14.44 -2.06
CA ILE A 62 8.70 13.76 -2.03
C ILE A 62 8.50 12.30 -1.63
N TRP A 63 7.72 12.02 -0.58
CA TRP A 63 7.46 10.66 -0.14
C TRP A 63 6.72 9.82 -1.18
N SER A 64 5.64 10.34 -1.78
CA SER A 64 4.89 9.65 -2.83
C SER A 64 5.75 9.35 -4.07
N SER A 65 6.80 10.13 -4.32
CA SER A 65 7.73 9.93 -5.43
C SER A 65 9.06 9.28 -5.02
N ILE A 66 9.27 8.94 -3.74
CA ILE A 66 10.60 8.62 -3.21
C ILE A 66 11.21 7.37 -3.86
N LEU A 67 10.38 6.39 -4.18
CA LEU A 67 10.81 5.18 -4.88
C LEU A 67 11.36 5.52 -6.26
N VAL A 68 10.63 6.33 -7.03
CA VAL A 68 11.01 6.78 -8.37
C VAL A 68 12.26 7.65 -8.30
N ILE A 69 12.29 8.62 -7.38
CA ILE A 69 13.45 9.49 -7.15
C ILE A 69 14.70 8.66 -6.80
N SER A 70 14.56 7.66 -5.93
CA SER A 70 15.68 6.79 -5.54
C SER A 70 16.20 5.95 -6.70
N ALA A 71 15.30 5.39 -7.51
CA ALA A 71 15.66 4.61 -8.69
C ALA A 71 16.39 5.47 -9.74
N PHE A 72 15.85 6.67 -10.06
CA PHE A 72 16.50 7.60 -10.98
C PHE A 72 17.83 8.11 -10.44
N LEU A 73 17.92 8.41 -9.14
CA LEU A 73 19.17 8.82 -8.51
C LEU A 73 20.22 7.72 -8.62
N PHE A 74 19.86 6.46 -8.37
CA PHE A 74 20.79 5.35 -8.52
C PHE A 74 21.27 5.18 -9.97
N LEU A 75 20.36 5.22 -10.95
CA LEU A 75 20.72 5.15 -12.38
C LEU A 75 21.59 6.33 -12.81
N TYR A 76 21.33 7.53 -12.28
CA TYR A 76 22.16 8.70 -12.48
C TYR A 76 23.55 8.50 -11.88
N LEU A 77 23.69 7.95 -10.67
CA LEU A 77 25.00 7.62 -10.10
C LEU A 77 25.76 6.58 -10.95
N CYS A 78 25.05 5.60 -11.53
CA CYS A 78 25.64 4.62 -12.45
C CYS A 78 26.18 5.24 -13.74
N SER A 79 25.74 6.45 -14.14
CA SER A 79 26.26 7.11 -15.34
C SER A 79 27.67 7.70 -15.16
N TYR A 80 28.19 7.71 -13.93
CA TYR A 80 29.54 8.18 -13.60
C TYR A 80 30.49 7.00 -13.32
N PRO A 81 31.39 6.63 -14.26
CA PRO A 81 32.29 5.47 -14.11
C PRO A 81 33.18 5.51 -12.87
N ALA A 82 33.58 6.71 -12.42
CA ALA A 82 34.37 6.88 -11.19
C ALA A 82 33.66 6.35 -9.92
N LEU A 83 32.32 6.26 -9.94
CA LEU A 83 31.53 5.74 -8.81
C LEU A 83 31.34 4.21 -8.86
N TRP A 84 31.66 3.55 -9.97
CA TRP A 84 31.36 2.12 -10.15
C TRP A 84 31.95 1.20 -9.07
N PRO A 85 33.20 1.38 -8.60
CA PRO A 85 33.72 0.54 -7.54
C PRO A 85 32.86 0.61 -6.27
N PHE A 86 32.41 1.80 -5.89
CA PHE A 86 31.57 2.01 -4.71
C PHE A 86 30.16 1.45 -4.90
N LEU A 87 29.56 1.65 -6.08
CA LEU A 87 28.24 1.12 -6.42
C LEU A 87 28.26 -0.42 -6.48
N ALA A 88 29.32 -1.01 -7.01
CA ALA A 88 29.52 -2.46 -7.05
C ALA A 88 29.66 -3.03 -5.63
N VAL A 89 30.49 -2.44 -4.78
CA VAL A 89 30.62 -2.84 -3.37
C VAL A 89 29.29 -2.73 -2.65
N TYR A 90 28.57 -1.62 -2.81
CA TYR A 90 27.25 -1.44 -2.24
C TYR A 90 26.27 -2.52 -2.73
N HIS A 91 26.23 -2.79 -4.03
CA HIS A 91 25.29 -3.78 -4.59
C HIS A 91 25.61 -5.21 -4.12
N LEU A 92 26.90 -5.59 -4.09
CA LEU A 92 27.35 -6.87 -3.56
C LEU A 92 26.99 -7.02 -2.08
N TRP A 93 27.20 -5.95 -1.29
CA TRP A 93 26.78 -5.93 0.11
C TRP A 93 25.27 -6.12 0.25
N VAL A 94 24.45 -5.41 -0.53
CA VAL A 94 22.98 -5.55 -0.50
C VAL A 94 22.53 -6.98 -0.82
N VAL A 95 23.14 -7.62 -1.82
CA VAL A 95 22.69 -8.93 -2.31
C VAL A 95 23.18 -10.07 -1.42
N TYR A 96 24.44 -10.03 -0.97
CA TYR A 96 25.08 -11.17 -0.33
C TYR A 96 25.23 -11.02 1.19
N VAL A 97 25.20 -9.79 1.71
CA VAL A 97 25.53 -9.51 3.12
C VAL A 97 24.32 -8.98 3.90
N ASP A 98 23.60 -7.99 3.37
CA ASP A 98 22.58 -7.27 4.12
C ASP A 98 21.25 -8.04 4.23
N LYS A 99 21.11 -8.78 5.33
CA LYS A 99 19.89 -9.52 5.67
C LYS A 99 18.89 -8.70 6.48
N SER A 100 19.11 -7.40 6.68
CA SER A 100 18.25 -6.53 7.50
C SER A 100 16.76 -6.58 7.12
N PRO A 101 16.34 -6.65 5.83
CA PRO A 101 14.93 -6.72 5.46
C PRO A 101 14.14 -7.86 6.12
N GLU A 102 14.80 -8.95 6.50
CA GLU A 102 14.17 -10.12 7.12
C GLU A 102 14.53 -10.32 8.60
N ASN A 103 15.24 -9.36 9.22
CA ASN A 103 15.77 -9.51 10.58
C ASN A 103 15.59 -8.23 11.41
N GLY A 104 14.47 -7.52 11.23
CA GLY A 104 14.14 -6.33 12.02
C GLY A 104 14.65 -5.00 11.46
N GLY A 105 15.16 -4.98 10.23
CA GLY A 105 15.54 -3.75 9.55
C GLY A 105 16.77 -3.08 10.17
N ARG A 106 16.90 -1.76 9.95
CA ARG A 106 17.98 -0.92 10.50
C ARG A 106 17.40 0.30 11.20
N ILE A 107 16.50 0.05 12.16
CA ILE A 107 15.75 1.12 12.84
C ILE A 107 16.68 2.23 13.32
N SER A 108 16.46 3.44 12.80
CA SER A 108 17.10 4.66 13.28
C SER A 108 16.08 5.50 14.03
N ARG A 109 16.17 5.51 15.37
CA ARG A 109 15.30 6.33 16.23
C ARG A 109 15.38 7.81 15.87
N ARG A 110 16.59 8.29 15.52
CA ARG A 110 16.81 9.67 15.06
C ARG A 110 16.08 9.94 13.75
N PHE A 111 16.20 9.03 12.78
CA PHE A 111 15.53 9.19 11.49
C PHE A 111 14.01 9.19 11.64
N ARG A 112 13.44 8.27 12.42
CA ARG A 112 11.99 8.21 12.73
C ARG A 112 11.45 9.44 13.45
N SER A 113 12.31 10.17 14.16
CA SER A 113 11.94 11.36 14.94
C SER A 113 12.13 12.69 14.20
N LEU A 114 12.59 12.66 12.93
CA LEU A 114 12.78 13.88 12.14
C LEU A 114 11.48 14.68 11.99
N ARG A 115 11.59 16.01 12.01
CA ARG A 115 10.44 16.93 11.87
C ARG A 115 9.68 16.76 10.56
N VAL A 116 10.32 16.22 9.53
CA VAL A 116 9.67 15.90 8.25
C VAL A 116 8.47 14.97 8.45
N TRP A 117 8.55 13.99 9.35
CA TRP A 117 7.44 13.08 9.63
C TRP A 117 6.27 13.76 10.33
N LYS A 118 6.51 14.82 11.10
CA LYS A 118 5.42 15.65 11.63
C LYS A 118 4.67 16.35 10.50
N TYR A 119 5.37 16.91 9.52
CA TYR A 119 4.72 17.48 8.33
C TYR A 119 3.97 16.42 7.51
N PHE A 120 4.50 15.20 7.43
CA PHE A 120 3.83 14.07 6.80
C PHE A 120 2.50 13.73 7.51
N ALA A 121 2.52 13.51 8.82
CA ALA A 121 1.31 13.18 9.58
C ALA A 121 0.29 14.33 9.59
N GLU A 122 0.73 15.57 9.76
CA GLU A 122 -0.12 16.76 9.73
C GLU A 122 -0.65 17.12 8.33
N TYR A 123 -0.16 16.47 7.28
CA TYR A 123 -0.79 16.59 5.96
C TYR A 123 -2.16 15.90 5.96
N TYR A 124 -2.30 14.73 6.61
CA TYR A 124 -3.53 13.94 6.75
C TYR A 124 -4.22 14.08 8.12
N PRO A 125 -3.88 15.11 8.91
CA PRO A 125 -4.08 15.10 10.36
C PRO A 125 -4.12 13.71 11.03
N VAL A 126 -3.09 12.88 10.84
CA VAL A 126 -3.07 11.50 11.41
C VAL A 126 -3.09 11.58 12.93
N SER A 127 -3.95 10.76 13.56
CA SER A 127 -4.04 10.62 15.01
C SER A 127 -4.13 9.17 15.42
N LEU A 128 -3.56 8.85 16.58
CA LEU A 128 -3.58 7.53 17.20
C LEU A 128 -4.57 7.52 18.35
N VAL A 129 -5.48 6.54 18.38
CA VAL A 129 -6.38 6.25 19.49
C VAL A 129 -5.93 4.93 20.12
N LYS A 130 -5.55 5.00 21.39
CA LYS A 130 -5.15 3.86 22.22
C LYS A 130 -6.33 3.44 23.08
N GLU A 131 -6.88 2.24 22.88
CA GLU A 131 -7.99 1.74 23.70
C GLU A 131 -7.54 0.97 24.94
N CYS A 132 -6.33 0.39 24.92
CA CYS A 132 -5.82 -0.37 26.04
C CYS A 132 -4.29 -0.27 26.16
N GLU A 133 -3.78 -0.65 27.32
CA GLU A 133 -2.35 -0.87 27.52
C GLU A 133 -1.91 -2.17 26.84
N LEU A 134 -0.74 -2.14 26.20
CA LEU A 134 -0.10 -3.34 25.66
C LEU A 134 1.22 -3.56 26.42
N PRO A 135 1.28 -4.55 27.33
CA PRO A 135 2.51 -4.83 28.07
C PRO A 135 3.63 -5.30 27.13
N ALA A 136 4.86 -4.81 27.33
CA ALA A 136 6.02 -5.22 26.54
C ALA A 136 6.56 -6.62 26.95
N ASP A 137 5.72 -7.49 27.52
CA ASP A 137 6.07 -8.82 28.05
C ASP A 137 5.94 -9.95 26.99
N ARG A 138 5.41 -9.62 25.81
CA ARG A 138 5.15 -10.58 24.73
C ARG A 138 5.33 -9.95 23.35
N PRO A 139 5.46 -10.75 22.28
CA PRO A 139 5.44 -10.24 20.93
C PRO A 139 4.01 -9.95 20.45
N TYR A 140 3.88 -9.07 19.46
CA TYR A 140 2.60 -8.61 18.91
C TYR A 140 2.55 -8.70 17.38
N VAL A 141 1.39 -9.11 16.88
CA VAL A 141 1.03 -8.98 15.46
C VAL A 141 -0.14 -8.00 15.36
N PHE A 142 0.11 -6.82 14.83
CA PHE A 142 -0.92 -5.83 14.56
C PHE A 142 -1.48 -6.06 13.15
N GLY A 143 -2.77 -6.32 13.03
CA GLY A 143 -3.45 -6.40 11.74
C GLY A 143 -4.09 -5.05 11.39
N TYR A 144 -3.53 -4.37 10.39
CA TYR A 144 -3.95 -3.03 9.99
C TYR A 144 -5.01 -3.08 8.89
N HIS A 145 -6.11 -2.37 9.12
CA HIS A 145 -7.27 -2.29 8.22
C HIS A 145 -7.83 -0.86 8.16
N PRO A 146 -8.43 -0.43 7.04
CA PRO A 146 -8.21 -0.97 5.71
C PRO A 146 -6.78 -0.65 5.24
N HIS A 147 -6.32 -1.35 4.22
CA HIS A 147 -5.06 -1.09 3.53
C HIS A 147 -5.08 0.27 2.81
N GLY A 148 -6.24 0.66 2.29
CA GLY A 148 -6.34 1.75 1.33
C GLY A 148 -5.56 1.45 0.04
N ILE A 149 -5.43 2.44 -0.83
CA ILE A 149 -4.56 2.33 -2.00
C ILE A 149 -3.10 2.21 -1.56
N ILE A 150 -2.70 3.05 -0.60
CA ILE A 150 -1.38 3.07 0.03
C ILE A 150 -1.62 3.37 1.51
N GLY A 151 -1.08 2.53 2.41
CA GLY A 151 -1.26 2.67 3.87
C GLY A 151 -0.43 3.81 4.48
N MET A 152 -0.88 5.05 4.26
CA MET A 152 -0.21 6.27 4.76
C MET A 152 -0.40 6.44 6.26
N GLY A 153 -1.57 6.08 6.79
CA GLY A 153 -1.79 6.04 8.25
C GLY A 153 -0.88 5.02 8.93
N ALA A 154 -0.63 3.88 8.29
CA ALA A 154 0.27 2.85 8.81
C ALA A 154 1.72 3.34 8.87
N ILE A 155 2.19 4.03 7.82
CA ILE A 155 3.53 4.64 7.79
C ILE A 155 3.67 5.69 8.89
N ALA A 156 2.73 6.66 8.95
CA ALA A 156 2.77 7.74 9.93
C ALA A 156 2.76 7.22 11.36
N THR A 157 2.00 6.16 11.63
CA THR A 157 1.79 5.62 12.98
C THR A 157 2.92 4.68 13.41
N PHE A 158 3.32 3.73 12.56
CA PHE A 158 4.19 2.62 12.97
C PHE A 158 5.63 2.74 12.48
N ALA A 159 5.87 3.46 11.38
CA ALA A 159 7.20 3.61 10.79
C ALA A 159 7.89 4.92 11.22
N THR A 160 7.18 5.84 11.88
CA THR A 160 7.71 7.14 12.34
C THR A 160 7.27 7.44 13.77
N GLU A 161 7.89 8.43 14.41
CA GLU A 161 7.44 8.92 15.73
C GLU A 161 6.40 10.06 15.62
N ALA A 162 5.89 10.36 14.43
CA ALA A 162 5.01 11.50 14.22
C ALA A 162 3.69 11.43 14.99
N CYS A 163 3.17 10.21 15.18
CA CYS A 163 1.93 9.96 15.93
C CYS A 163 2.17 9.49 17.38
N GLY A 164 3.44 9.44 17.82
CA GLY A 164 3.80 9.10 19.19
C GLY A 164 3.62 7.63 19.59
N PHE A 165 3.75 6.68 18.66
CA PHE A 165 3.57 5.25 18.98
C PHE A 165 4.45 4.78 20.14
N SER A 166 5.74 5.10 20.14
CA SER A 166 6.66 4.67 21.21
C SER A 166 6.32 5.28 22.58
N GLN A 167 5.62 6.42 22.60
CA GLN A 167 5.11 7.03 23.83
C GLN A 167 3.82 6.34 24.29
N ALA A 168 2.94 5.99 23.35
CA ALA A 168 1.71 5.28 23.62
C ALA A 168 1.95 3.84 24.09
N PHE A 169 2.96 3.15 23.55
CA PHE A 169 3.28 1.76 23.86
C PHE A 169 4.77 1.60 24.18
N PRO A 170 5.20 2.05 25.37
CA PRO A 170 6.61 1.99 25.76
C PRO A 170 7.10 0.54 25.80
N GLY A 171 8.30 0.32 25.25
CA GLY A 171 8.91 -1.01 25.18
C GLY A 171 8.48 -1.86 23.98
N ILE A 172 7.46 -1.45 23.22
CA ILE A 172 7.10 -2.12 21.96
C ILE A 172 7.87 -1.48 20.80
N VAL A 173 8.59 -2.30 20.03
CA VAL A 173 9.30 -1.91 18.81
C VAL A 173 8.47 -2.32 17.60
N PRO A 174 7.83 -1.36 16.90
CA PRO A 174 6.99 -1.67 15.75
C PRO A 174 7.82 -1.80 14.46
N HIS A 175 7.56 -2.85 13.70
CA HIS A 175 8.04 -3.06 12.34
C HIS A 175 6.87 -3.13 11.36
N LEU A 176 6.67 -2.06 10.60
CA LEU A 176 5.72 -2.07 9.48
C LEU A 176 6.25 -2.98 8.37
N LEU A 177 5.40 -3.86 7.84
CA LEU A 177 5.81 -4.84 6.85
C LEU A 177 5.33 -4.47 5.44
N THR A 178 6.21 -4.66 4.45
CA THR A 178 5.93 -4.36 3.04
C THR A 178 6.49 -5.45 2.10
N LEU A 179 6.23 -5.32 0.81
CA LEU A 179 6.66 -6.27 -0.22
C LEU A 179 8.19 -6.40 -0.27
N ALA A 180 8.68 -7.62 -0.45
CA ALA A 180 10.12 -7.90 -0.53
C ALA A 180 10.81 -7.15 -1.69
N SER A 181 10.09 -6.88 -2.78
CA SER A 181 10.57 -6.12 -3.94
C SER A 181 10.99 -4.68 -3.59
N ASN A 182 10.43 -4.08 -2.55
CA ASN A 182 10.85 -2.74 -2.11
C ASN A 182 12.31 -2.70 -1.65
N PHE A 183 12.86 -3.84 -1.21
CA PHE A 183 14.24 -3.95 -0.73
C PHE A 183 15.27 -4.24 -1.82
N THR A 184 14.84 -4.40 -3.07
CA THR A 184 15.74 -4.55 -4.23
C THR A 184 16.08 -3.21 -4.89
N ILE A 185 15.33 -2.14 -4.58
CA ILE A 185 15.55 -0.80 -5.14
C ILE A 185 16.62 -0.07 -4.30
N PRO A 186 17.80 0.22 -4.86
CA PRO A 186 18.86 0.94 -4.15
C PRO A 186 18.40 2.28 -3.59
N ILE A 187 19.00 2.74 -2.49
CA ILE A 187 18.68 4.00 -1.79
C ILE A 187 17.29 3.98 -1.14
N TYR A 188 16.24 3.60 -1.87
CA TYR A 188 14.89 3.46 -1.33
C TYR A 188 14.85 2.42 -0.21
N ARG A 189 15.50 1.25 -0.43
CA ARG A 189 15.63 0.21 0.58
C ARG A 189 16.23 0.74 1.88
N ASP A 190 17.24 1.61 1.80
CA ASP A 190 17.94 2.13 2.98
C ASP A 190 17.07 3.10 3.76
N ILE A 191 16.28 3.93 3.06
CA ILE A 191 15.30 4.84 3.67
C ILE A 191 14.26 4.04 4.44
N ILE A 192 13.63 3.03 3.83
CA ILE A 192 12.58 2.25 4.49
C ILE A 192 13.14 1.37 5.63
N LEU A 193 14.36 0.82 5.47
CA LEU A 193 15.03 0.09 6.54
C LEU A 193 15.36 0.98 7.73
N ALA A 194 15.75 2.25 7.50
CA ALA A 194 15.98 3.24 8.54
C ALA A 194 14.71 3.61 9.32
N LEU A 195 13.54 3.52 8.68
CA LEU A 195 12.23 3.67 9.32
C LEU A 195 11.81 2.41 10.12
N GLY A 196 12.53 1.30 9.98
CA GLY A 196 12.16 0.02 10.57
C GLY A 196 11.20 -0.82 9.76
N ILE A 197 10.93 -0.41 8.51
CA ILE A 197 10.08 -1.18 7.61
C ILE A 197 10.83 -2.44 7.18
N CYS A 198 10.16 -3.58 7.25
CA CYS A 198 10.73 -4.90 6.96
C CYS A 198 9.90 -5.64 5.91
N SER A 199 10.41 -6.78 5.44
CA SER A 199 9.71 -7.66 4.51
C SER A 199 8.51 -8.34 5.18
N VAL A 200 7.40 -8.46 4.46
CA VAL A 200 6.21 -9.23 4.88
C VAL A 200 6.36 -10.74 4.66
N SER A 201 7.55 -11.22 4.30
CA SER A 201 7.82 -12.65 4.16
C SER A 201 7.60 -13.39 5.49
N LYS A 202 7.08 -14.63 5.43
CA LYS A 202 6.87 -15.46 6.64
C LYS A 202 8.15 -15.60 7.48
N LYS A 203 9.30 -15.69 6.80
CA LYS A 203 10.63 -15.75 7.43
C LYS A 203 10.92 -14.49 8.22
N SER A 204 10.75 -13.31 7.60
CA SER A 204 10.90 -12.01 8.26
C SER A 204 10.00 -11.87 9.48
N CYS A 205 8.70 -12.16 9.33
CA CYS A 205 7.74 -12.11 10.44
C CYS A 205 8.20 -13.00 11.61
N SER A 206 8.61 -14.23 11.32
CA SER A 206 9.05 -15.17 12.35
C SER A 206 10.35 -14.72 13.01
N ASN A 207 11.31 -14.21 12.25
CA ASN A 207 12.59 -13.72 12.79
C ASN A 207 12.39 -12.53 13.73
N ILE A 208 11.56 -11.56 13.35
CA ILE A 208 11.27 -10.39 14.19
C ILE A 208 10.56 -10.81 15.47
N LEU A 209 9.52 -11.66 15.37
CA LEU A 209 8.77 -12.11 16.55
C LEU A 209 9.60 -12.99 17.50
N LYS A 210 10.60 -13.72 16.98
CA LYS A 210 11.54 -14.52 17.79
C LYS A 210 12.46 -13.69 18.68
N ASN A 211 12.61 -12.39 18.44
CA ASN A 211 13.33 -11.50 19.34
C ASN A 211 12.62 -11.39 20.72
N GLY A 212 11.36 -11.81 20.81
CA GLY A 212 10.66 -12.01 22.06
C GLY A 212 9.88 -10.77 22.54
N PRO A 213 9.73 -10.60 23.86
CA PRO A 213 8.96 -9.52 24.47
C PRO A 213 9.24 -8.13 23.87
N GLY A 214 8.18 -7.37 23.59
CA GLY A 214 8.28 -6.03 23.00
C GLY A 214 8.43 -6.01 21.48
N SER A 215 8.60 -7.15 20.81
CA SER A 215 8.68 -7.18 19.34
C SER A 215 7.30 -7.09 18.70
N GLY A 216 7.07 -6.10 17.83
CA GLY A 216 5.80 -5.90 17.13
C GLY A 216 5.95 -5.92 15.61
N ILE A 217 5.13 -6.69 14.91
CA ILE A 217 5.00 -6.58 13.44
C ILE A 217 3.64 -6.03 13.06
N ILE A 218 3.60 -5.21 12.00
CA ILE A 218 2.36 -4.63 11.49
C ILE A 218 2.16 -5.13 10.06
N ILE A 219 1.08 -5.90 9.88
CA ILE A 219 0.69 -6.46 8.59
C ILE A 219 -0.54 -5.70 8.11
N VAL A 220 -0.44 -5.09 6.93
CA VAL A 220 -1.58 -4.50 6.24
C VAL A 220 -2.32 -5.61 5.50
N VAL A 221 -3.34 -6.18 6.14
CA VAL A 221 -3.87 -7.52 5.84
C VAL A 221 -4.52 -7.61 4.45
N GLY A 222 -5.27 -6.59 4.05
CA GLY A 222 -6.00 -6.58 2.79
C GLY A 222 -5.11 -6.67 1.54
N GLY A 223 -3.88 -6.16 1.64
CA GLY A 223 -2.90 -6.15 0.57
C GLY A 223 -3.42 -5.54 -0.74
N ALA A 224 -2.82 -5.98 -1.86
CA ALA A 224 -3.19 -5.51 -3.19
C ALA A 224 -4.66 -5.76 -3.57
N ALA A 225 -5.29 -6.81 -3.03
CA ALA A 225 -6.70 -7.11 -3.32
C ALA A 225 -7.62 -6.00 -2.80
N GLU A 226 -7.39 -5.56 -1.56
CA GLU A 226 -8.15 -4.48 -0.95
C GLU A 226 -7.78 -3.11 -1.55
N SER A 227 -6.52 -2.90 -1.91
CA SER A 227 -6.10 -1.66 -2.60
C SER A 227 -6.82 -1.43 -3.93
N LEU A 228 -7.20 -2.49 -4.65
CA LEU A 228 -7.94 -2.41 -5.91
C LEU A 228 -9.44 -2.12 -5.73
N SER A 229 -9.99 -2.37 -4.54
CA SER A 229 -11.40 -2.10 -4.22
C SER A 229 -11.58 -0.88 -3.30
N ALA A 230 -10.51 -0.31 -2.76
CA ALA A 230 -10.55 0.90 -1.93
C ALA A 230 -11.31 2.05 -2.61
N ARG A 231 -12.42 2.48 -2.01
CA ARG A 231 -13.22 3.62 -2.48
C ARG A 231 -13.45 4.58 -1.30
N PRO A 232 -13.44 5.90 -1.54
CA PRO A 232 -13.85 6.86 -0.51
C PRO A 232 -15.22 6.54 0.07
N GLY A 233 -15.36 6.70 1.38
CA GLY A 233 -16.58 6.45 2.13
C GLY A 233 -16.94 4.97 2.34
N THR A 234 -16.12 4.01 1.88
CA THR A 234 -16.34 2.58 2.14
C THR A 234 -15.27 1.99 3.06
N ALA A 235 -15.64 0.91 3.75
CA ALA A 235 -14.72 0.07 4.51
C ALA A 235 -14.98 -1.38 4.14
N ASP A 236 -14.39 -1.83 3.04
CA ASP A 236 -14.49 -3.22 2.59
C ASP A 236 -13.17 -3.94 2.89
N LEU A 237 -13.18 -4.85 3.85
CA LEU A 237 -11.98 -5.53 4.34
C LEU A 237 -11.85 -6.92 3.73
N THR A 238 -10.76 -7.17 3.02
CA THR A 238 -10.38 -8.50 2.53
C THR A 238 -9.76 -9.29 3.67
N LEU A 239 -10.59 -10.05 4.38
CA LEU A 239 -10.21 -10.69 5.65
C LEU A 239 -10.68 -12.14 5.79
N ARG A 240 -11.80 -12.54 5.16
CA ARG A 240 -12.43 -13.84 5.47
C ARG A 240 -11.52 -15.02 5.16
N LYS A 241 -10.75 -14.97 4.07
CA LYS A 241 -9.79 -16.01 3.67
C LYS A 241 -8.35 -15.72 4.10
N ARG A 242 -8.07 -14.56 4.72
CA ARG A 242 -6.71 -14.12 5.08
C ARG A 242 -6.28 -14.69 6.43
N LEU A 243 -5.99 -15.98 6.50
CA LEU A 243 -5.60 -16.66 7.75
C LEU A 243 -4.09 -16.61 8.07
N GLY A 244 -3.26 -16.11 7.13
CA GLY A 244 -1.80 -16.20 7.24
C GLY A 244 -1.21 -15.45 8.44
N PHE A 245 -1.68 -14.22 8.70
CA PHE A 245 -1.17 -13.41 9.82
C PHE A 245 -1.60 -13.98 11.18
N ILE A 246 -2.77 -14.61 11.26
CA ILE A 246 -3.26 -15.32 12.45
C ILE A 246 -2.39 -16.54 12.72
N LYS A 247 -2.10 -17.34 11.70
CA LYS A 247 -1.17 -18.47 11.81
C LYS A 247 0.20 -18.02 12.30
N ILE A 248 0.72 -16.89 11.79
CA ILE A 248 2.00 -16.32 12.24
C ILE A 248 1.93 -15.93 13.72
N ALA A 249 0.84 -15.29 14.16
CA ALA A 249 0.66 -14.91 15.56
C ALA A 249 0.70 -16.14 16.48
N ILE A 250 -0.11 -17.18 16.16
CA ILE A 250 -0.17 -18.43 16.93
C ILE A 250 1.18 -19.17 16.92
N GLN A 251 1.87 -19.24 15.77
CA GLN A 251 3.15 -19.93 15.67
C GLN A 251 4.25 -19.31 16.53
N ASN A 252 4.16 -18.01 16.81
CA ASN A 252 5.15 -17.28 17.59
C ASN A 252 4.67 -16.94 19.00
N GLY A 253 3.44 -17.33 19.39
CA GLY A 253 2.86 -16.95 20.68
C GLY A 253 2.65 -15.44 20.83
N ALA A 254 2.44 -14.75 19.70
CA ALA A 254 2.23 -13.32 19.68
C ALA A 254 0.76 -12.99 19.87
N ALA A 255 0.46 -11.97 20.68
CA ALA A 255 -0.90 -11.46 20.80
C ALA A 255 -1.30 -10.74 19.49
N LEU A 256 -2.48 -11.06 18.99
CA LEU A 256 -2.99 -10.49 17.76
C LEU A 256 -3.82 -9.23 18.07
N VAL A 257 -3.42 -8.08 17.53
CA VAL A 257 -4.04 -6.78 17.83
C VAL A 257 -4.75 -6.25 16.58
N PRO A 258 -6.08 -6.13 16.59
CA PRO A 258 -6.82 -5.46 15.53
C PRO A 258 -6.52 -3.96 15.52
N VAL A 259 -6.22 -3.42 14.34
CA VAL A 259 -6.00 -1.99 14.13
C VAL A 259 -6.91 -1.50 13.00
N PHE A 260 -7.73 -0.50 13.30
CA PHE A 260 -8.66 0.09 12.33
C PHE A 260 -8.31 1.55 12.05
N SER A 261 -8.16 1.91 10.78
CA SER A 261 -7.81 3.24 10.28
C SER A 261 -8.99 3.89 9.57
N PHE A 262 -9.65 4.82 10.25
CA PHE A 262 -10.69 5.63 9.63
C PHE A 262 -10.07 6.68 8.72
N GLY A 263 -10.64 6.85 7.52
CA GLY A 263 -10.19 7.86 6.53
C GLY A 263 -9.09 7.39 5.57
N GLU A 264 -8.52 6.20 5.76
CA GLU A 264 -7.47 5.66 4.87
C GLU A 264 -7.95 5.47 3.43
N ASN A 265 -9.22 5.09 3.22
CA ASN A 265 -9.78 4.95 1.88
C ASN A 265 -10.13 6.30 1.22
N ASP A 266 -10.14 7.40 1.97
CA ASP A 266 -10.58 8.71 1.50
C ASP A 266 -9.45 9.57 0.92
N ILE A 267 -8.19 9.14 1.09
CA ILE A 267 -7.01 9.91 0.63
C ILE A 267 -6.72 9.73 -0.87
N TYR A 268 -7.44 8.86 -1.56
CA TYR A 268 -7.34 8.70 -3.00
C TYR A 268 -8.70 8.36 -3.61
N GLN A 269 -8.88 8.68 -4.88
CA GLN A 269 -10.02 8.24 -5.65
C GLN A 269 -9.54 7.26 -6.72
N GLN A 270 -10.06 6.04 -6.68
CA GLN A 270 -9.79 5.09 -7.74
C GLN A 270 -10.52 5.48 -9.01
N MET A 271 -9.81 5.38 -10.13
CA MET A 271 -10.45 5.51 -11.43
C MET A 271 -11.45 4.36 -11.62
N PRO A 272 -12.61 4.61 -12.24
CA PRO A 272 -13.54 3.55 -12.61
C PRO A 272 -12.80 2.50 -13.43
N ASN A 273 -12.77 1.28 -12.93
CA ASN A 273 -12.10 0.16 -13.59
C ASN A 273 -13.04 -1.04 -13.58
N GLU A 274 -14.12 -0.90 -14.32
CA GLU A 274 -15.19 -1.89 -14.37
C GLU A 274 -14.68 -3.22 -14.96
N PRO A 275 -15.16 -4.37 -14.43
CA PRO A 275 -14.88 -5.67 -15.01
C PRO A 275 -15.23 -5.70 -16.50
N GLY A 276 -14.27 -6.04 -17.35
CA GLY A 276 -14.45 -6.10 -18.81
C GLY A 276 -13.68 -5.05 -19.60
N THR A 277 -13.26 -3.95 -18.96
CA THR A 277 -12.43 -2.92 -19.61
C THR A 277 -11.03 -3.45 -19.96
N THR A 278 -10.41 -2.91 -21.02
CA THR A 278 -9.02 -3.26 -21.42
C THR A 278 -8.03 -2.96 -20.29
N VAL A 279 -8.28 -1.89 -19.55
CA VAL A 279 -7.51 -1.47 -18.37
C VAL A 279 -7.58 -2.51 -17.26
N HIS A 280 -8.78 -3.02 -16.95
CA HIS A 280 -8.96 -4.08 -15.95
C HIS A 280 -8.22 -5.38 -16.35
N LYS A 281 -8.29 -5.75 -17.63
CA LYS A 281 -7.58 -6.92 -18.18
C LYS A 281 -6.07 -6.75 -18.09
N MET A 282 -5.53 -5.57 -18.42
CA MET A 282 -4.10 -5.26 -18.29
C MET A 282 -3.64 -5.29 -16.84
N GLN A 283 -4.40 -4.72 -15.91
CA GLN A 283 -4.09 -4.77 -14.48
C GLN A 283 -4.12 -6.20 -13.94
N LYS A 284 -5.13 -7.01 -14.29
CA LYS A 284 -5.18 -8.43 -13.89
C LYS A 284 -4.02 -9.23 -14.44
N LYS A 285 -3.61 -8.98 -15.69
CA LYS A 285 -2.42 -9.61 -16.30
C LYS A 285 -1.13 -9.18 -15.61
N PHE A 286 -1.00 -7.90 -15.28
CA PHE A 286 0.15 -7.39 -14.50
C PHE A 286 0.17 -8.01 -13.09
N GLN A 287 -0.99 -8.11 -12.43
CA GLN A 287 -1.15 -8.78 -11.13
C GLN A 287 -0.68 -10.22 -11.18
N SER A 288 -1.08 -10.99 -12.21
CA SER A 288 -0.73 -12.40 -12.30
C SER A 288 0.75 -12.62 -12.56
N ILE A 289 1.43 -11.66 -13.20
CA ILE A 289 2.86 -11.75 -13.51
C ILE A 289 3.70 -11.30 -12.32
N PHE A 290 3.37 -10.16 -11.71
CA PHE A 290 4.22 -9.50 -10.71
C PHE A 290 3.75 -9.69 -9.27
N GLY A 291 2.57 -10.28 -9.05
CA GLY A 291 2.00 -10.50 -7.71
C GLY A 291 1.42 -9.24 -7.05
N PHE A 292 1.52 -8.09 -7.71
CA PHE A 292 0.91 -6.82 -7.30
C PHE A 292 0.33 -6.10 -8.52
N THR A 293 -0.75 -5.34 -8.32
CA THR A 293 -1.30 -4.42 -9.32
C THR A 293 -0.83 -3.01 -9.07
N LEU A 294 -0.71 -2.21 -10.13
CA LEU A 294 -0.78 -0.76 -10.02
C LEU A 294 -2.26 -0.36 -10.02
N PRO A 295 -2.86 0.01 -8.87
CA PRO A 295 -4.17 0.65 -8.89
C PRO A 295 -4.06 1.93 -9.72
N LEU A 296 -5.03 2.15 -10.60
CA LEU A 296 -5.15 3.41 -11.31
C LEU A 296 -5.99 4.34 -10.43
N PHE A 297 -5.34 5.31 -9.85
CA PHE A 297 -5.94 6.27 -8.94
C PHE A 297 -5.54 7.68 -9.35
N HIS A 298 -6.41 8.63 -9.03
CA HIS A 298 -6.05 10.02 -9.01
C HIS A 298 -6.21 10.55 -7.60
N GLY A 299 -5.26 11.39 -7.21
CA GLY A 299 -5.38 12.31 -6.11
C GLY A 299 -5.32 13.74 -6.65
N ARG A 300 -4.63 14.61 -5.93
CA ARG A 300 -4.41 16.01 -6.30
C ARG A 300 -3.06 16.22 -7.01
N GLY A 301 -2.94 17.32 -7.74
CA GLY A 301 -1.68 17.83 -8.25
C GLY A 301 -0.89 18.63 -7.21
N LEU A 302 0.36 18.96 -7.54
CA LEU A 302 1.16 19.94 -6.77
C LEU A 302 0.54 21.34 -6.83
N LEU A 303 -0.03 21.70 -7.98
CA LEU A 303 -0.56 23.04 -8.28
C LEU A 303 -2.10 23.07 -8.43
N ASN A 304 -2.77 21.93 -8.37
CA ASN A 304 -4.22 21.82 -8.50
C ASN A 304 -4.80 20.83 -7.48
N TYR A 305 -6.12 20.88 -7.24
CA TYR A 305 -6.78 20.03 -6.25
C TYR A 305 -7.28 18.68 -6.80
N ASN A 306 -7.48 18.54 -8.11
CA ASN A 306 -8.33 17.46 -8.64
C ASN A 306 -7.63 16.51 -9.63
N LEU A 307 -6.37 16.79 -10.01
CA LEU A 307 -5.62 16.00 -10.99
C LEU A 307 -4.14 15.85 -10.61
N GLY A 308 -3.77 14.67 -10.09
CA GLY A 308 -2.38 14.26 -9.89
C GLY A 308 -2.24 12.95 -9.12
N LEU A 309 -1.02 12.63 -8.68
CA LEU A 309 -0.71 11.40 -7.94
C LEU A 309 -0.57 11.62 -6.42
N MET A 310 -0.69 12.86 -5.95
CA MET A 310 -0.52 13.19 -4.54
C MET A 310 -1.84 12.89 -3.79
N PRO A 311 -1.81 12.26 -2.61
CA PRO A 311 -3.01 12.00 -1.82
C PRO A 311 -3.85 13.24 -1.50
N TYR A 312 -5.16 13.09 -1.36
CA TYR A 312 -6.03 14.11 -0.79
C TYR A 312 -5.72 14.33 0.69
N ARG A 313 -5.90 15.57 1.15
CA ARG A 313 -5.78 15.97 2.55
C ARG A 313 -7.06 15.59 3.30
N ARG A 314 -7.14 14.34 3.76
CA ARG A 314 -8.23 13.83 4.60
C ARG A 314 -7.70 13.37 5.94
N ARG A 315 -8.54 13.47 6.97
CA ARG A 315 -8.20 13.06 8.34
C ARG A 315 -8.04 11.55 8.38
N ILE A 316 -6.97 11.05 8.99
CA ILE A 316 -6.79 9.63 9.30
C ILE A 316 -6.78 9.42 10.82
N VAL A 317 -7.57 8.47 11.31
CA VAL A 317 -7.60 8.10 12.73
C VAL A 317 -7.33 6.61 12.86
N VAL A 318 -6.17 6.26 13.44
CA VAL A 318 -5.75 4.88 13.65
C VAL A 318 -6.12 4.47 15.07
N VAL A 319 -7.04 3.52 15.20
CA VAL A 319 -7.48 2.95 16.48
C VAL A 319 -6.76 1.62 16.70
N ILE A 320 -6.07 1.48 17.82
CA ILE A 320 -5.45 0.23 18.26
C ILE A 320 -6.36 -0.43 19.29
N GLY A 321 -6.94 -1.58 18.91
CA GLY A 321 -7.92 -2.31 19.70
C GLY A 321 -7.32 -3.24 20.73
N HIS A 322 -8.19 -4.08 21.30
CA HIS A 322 -7.80 -5.01 22.36
C HIS A 322 -6.99 -6.20 21.82
N PRO A 323 -5.91 -6.63 22.51
CA PRO A 323 -5.12 -7.77 22.09
C PRO A 323 -5.92 -9.07 22.26
N ILE A 324 -5.78 -9.96 21.29
CA ILE A 324 -6.31 -11.32 21.31
C ILE A 324 -5.14 -12.25 21.65
N PRO A 325 -5.11 -12.81 22.87
CA PRO A 325 -4.07 -13.75 23.26
C PRO A 325 -4.10 -14.99 22.38
N THR A 326 -2.91 -15.48 22.04
CA THR A 326 -2.74 -16.75 21.33
C THR A 326 -1.89 -17.69 22.18
N VAL A 327 -2.14 -18.99 22.06
CA VAL A 327 -1.29 -20.02 22.67
C VAL A 327 -0.31 -20.51 21.62
N LYS A 328 0.99 -20.48 21.94
CA LYS A 328 2.02 -20.84 20.97
C LYS A 328 1.86 -22.27 20.49
N CYS A 329 1.66 -22.45 19.18
CA CYS A 329 1.54 -23.77 18.56
C CYS A 329 2.24 -23.77 17.19
N ALA A 330 3.21 -24.68 17.00
CA ALA A 330 3.99 -24.75 15.77
C ALA A 330 3.12 -25.11 14.54
N GLN A 331 2.14 -25.98 14.72
CA GLN A 331 1.21 -26.43 13.70
C GLN A 331 -0.24 -26.24 14.19
N PRO A 332 -0.77 -25.01 14.14
CA PRO A 332 -2.11 -24.74 14.66
C PRO A 332 -3.17 -25.41 13.78
N LYS A 333 -4.17 -26.03 14.42
CA LYS A 333 -5.30 -26.61 13.70
C LYS A 333 -6.15 -25.50 13.09
N LEU A 334 -6.89 -25.82 12.04
CA LEU A 334 -7.75 -24.83 11.37
C LEU A 334 -8.79 -24.26 12.34
N GLU A 335 -9.34 -25.10 13.23
CA GLU A 335 -10.31 -24.71 14.25
C GLU A 335 -9.75 -23.63 15.20
N ASP A 336 -8.52 -23.81 15.70
CA ASP A 336 -7.85 -22.83 16.56
C ASP A 336 -7.65 -21.48 15.82
N VAL A 337 -7.26 -21.56 14.56
CA VAL A 337 -7.05 -20.37 13.71
C VAL A 337 -8.38 -19.64 13.47
N MET A 338 -9.47 -20.38 13.25
CA MET A 338 -10.80 -19.82 13.01
C MET A 338 -11.40 -19.23 14.28
N GLU A 339 -11.16 -19.82 15.45
CA GLU A 339 -11.54 -19.25 16.75
C GLU A 339 -10.88 -17.87 16.94
N VAL A 340 -9.57 -17.79 16.75
CA VAL A 340 -8.83 -16.51 16.84
C VAL A 340 -9.33 -15.52 15.79
N GLN A 341 -9.63 -15.98 14.56
CA GLN A 341 -10.18 -15.12 13.50
C GLN A 341 -11.55 -14.55 13.90
N ARG A 342 -12.43 -15.33 14.50
CA ARG A 342 -13.77 -14.87 14.92
C ARG A 342 -13.64 -13.77 15.97
N ARG A 343 -12.78 -13.96 16.96
CA ARG A 343 -12.48 -12.94 17.98
C ARG A 343 -11.87 -11.67 17.36
N TYR A 344 -11.00 -11.84 16.37
CA TYR A 344 -10.39 -10.75 15.62
C TYR A 344 -11.40 -9.93 14.83
N ILE A 345 -12.31 -10.61 14.13
CA ILE A 345 -13.41 -9.98 13.40
C ILE A 345 -14.36 -9.25 14.36
N ALA A 346 -14.77 -9.90 15.44
CA ALA A 346 -15.67 -9.31 16.43
C ALA A 346 -15.08 -8.02 17.03
N GLU A 347 -13.77 -7.99 17.27
CA GLU A 347 -13.10 -6.79 17.79
C GLU A 347 -12.98 -5.68 16.73
N LEU A 348 -12.73 -6.01 15.45
CA LEU A 348 -12.79 -5.01 14.36
C LEU A 348 -14.20 -4.42 14.21
N GLU A 349 -15.23 -5.26 14.28
CA GLU A 349 -16.63 -4.82 14.23
C GLU A 349 -16.96 -3.95 15.44
N ARG A 350 -16.50 -4.30 16.64
CA ARG A 350 -16.65 -3.46 17.84
C ARG A 350 -16.03 -2.09 17.66
N ILE A 351 -14.77 -2.01 17.19
CA ILE A 351 -14.09 -0.73 16.90
C ILE A 351 -14.91 0.08 15.90
N TRP A 352 -15.35 -0.55 14.81
CA TRP A 352 -16.19 0.10 13.80
C TRP A 352 -17.46 0.68 14.42
N HIS A 353 -18.23 -0.12 15.15
CA HIS A 353 -19.48 0.33 15.79
C HIS A 353 -19.25 1.43 16.83
N THR A 354 -18.12 1.41 17.53
CA THR A 354 -17.76 2.42 18.54
C THR A 354 -17.47 3.78 17.92
N TYR A 355 -16.76 3.83 16.79
CA TYR A 355 -16.21 5.08 16.26
C TYR A 355 -16.77 5.54 14.90
N LYS A 356 -17.55 4.72 14.19
CA LYS A 356 -18.03 5.05 12.83
C LYS A 356 -18.80 6.37 12.75
N ASP A 357 -19.60 6.70 13.77
CA ASP A 357 -20.39 7.94 13.76
C ASP A 357 -19.54 9.17 14.10
N GLN A 358 -18.36 8.98 14.70
CA GLN A 358 -17.41 10.05 14.97
C GLN A 358 -16.45 10.27 13.81
N PHE A 359 -15.87 9.20 13.27
CA PHE A 359 -14.75 9.27 12.32
C PHE A 359 -15.11 8.90 10.88
N ALA A 360 -16.22 8.20 10.64
CA ALA A 360 -16.73 7.85 9.30
C ALA A 360 -18.10 8.49 9.02
N LYS A 361 -18.24 9.80 9.30
CA LYS A 361 -19.49 10.56 9.11
C LYS A 361 -19.98 10.57 7.66
N SER A 362 -19.06 10.56 6.70
CA SER A 362 -19.34 10.56 5.26
C SER A 362 -19.37 9.14 4.67
N ARG A 363 -19.55 8.10 5.49
CA ARG A 363 -19.63 6.72 4.98
C ARG A 363 -20.82 6.56 4.05
N THR A 364 -20.61 5.84 2.94
CA THR A 364 -21.66 5.51 1.98
C THR A 364 -22.30 4.15 2.29
N ARG A 365 -21.62 3.31 3.06
CA ARG A 365 -22.13 2.03 3.56
C ARG A 365 -21.42 1.59 4.84
N GLU A 366 -22.02 0.62 5.51
CA GLU A 366 -21.43 -0.05 6.68
C GLU A 366 -20.23 -0.94 6.30
N LEU A 367 -19.41 -1.29 7.31
CA LEU A 367 -18.28 -2.20 7.19
C LEU A 367 -18.71 -3.51 6.52
N ARG A 368 -17.92 -3.95 5.53
CA ARG A 368 -18.11 -5.25 4.88
C ARG A 368 -16.84 -6.06 4.96
N LEU A 369 -16.96 -7.29 5.43
CA LEU A 369 -15.89 -8.28 5.33
C LEU A 369 -16.07 -9.03 4.01
N ILE A 370 -15.16 -8.80 3.09
CA ILE A 370 -15.05 -9.47 1.79
C ILE A 370 -13.96 -10.55 1.85
N GLU A 371 -13.87 -11.31 0.75
CA GLU A 371 -13.00 -12.47 0.50
C GLU A 371 -12.03 -12.95 1.58
#